data_AF-A0A8B6HEH5-F1
#
_entry.id   AF-A0A8B6HEH5-F1
#
_cell.length_a   1.000
_cell.length_b   1.000
_cell.length_c   1.000
_cell.angle_alpha   90.00
_cell.angle_beta   90.00
_cell.angle_gamma   90.00
#
_symmetry.space_group_name_H-M   'P 1'
#
loop_
_entity.id
_entity.type
_entity.pdbx_description
1 polymer ?
#
loop_
_entity_poly.entity_id
_entity_poly.type
_entity_poly.pdbx_seq_one_letter_code
_entity_poly.pdbx_strand_id
1 'polypeptide(L)'
;MRYYVTVLNIFPLLGLGINIVTVTNESNNDLVVKQQKMNNSIHTFTNFSNVINEFQSLENWSRLCNISQTGHTYFDIVCIIQVDSSIKLSEFRNFTDKVSSNIRFDLSVTCEDGVIYFPWPFRADKLNKIYIKDCRIKDYGTDYKNQLINSIPDTIKYLQMDNVTVSQRVGEFYDSISKANSAITRAAECGPENAFSIIRRETKVKFEDLMKNHKLYDFSTALKQHNHYFNTQKRACLYNNLEVYEISGQKGNLRKNDINKIVYTDVAENLKILNFSNNGMFDTFYKMQGWQRSFPVMEYIDFSNNNIQVLPMIPDYGLTVTKNKSFVTIDLRRNNITSLTKRMIDSFSTHEFVKVDISENPFVCDCGVLEVMAYLSSKTMPKVYDYLGSLECSKPSNVRGRKLINMSATYLNCNKETVVNFQVVVLSIVTITLVIITLLTIYFRNMIKVILFTRLNINCPCEHRSVTVDEKEYDAFIAYSEKDVDWVIHTALPKLESEDAGRACRLCLHHRDFIVGNTIADNIFYSVENSYHTILLITNDFLKSEWCMMEFRTALRKSLHAKGSHLIIVLKGYITLDNIDPDLKSCLNSQTYLKMEDVLFWDKLKYAISFRHSTKQND
;
A
#
# COMPACT_ATOMS: atom_id res chain seq x y z
N MET A 1 18.52 9.66 9.35
CA MET A 1 17.20 10.27 9.12
C MET A 1 16.64 9.73 7.82
N ARG A 2 15.41 9.20 7.85
CA ARG A 2 14.71 8.64 6.68
C ARG A 2 14.29 9.80 5.77
N TYR A 3 14.78 9.83 4.54
CA TYR A 3 14.28 10.78 3.54
C TYR A 3 13.17 10.11 2.73
N TYR A 4 11.99 10.74 2.77
CA TYR A 4 10.80 10.33 2.05
C TYR A 4 10.99 10.58 0.55
N VAL A 5 10.77 9.55 -0.26
CA VAL A 5 10.66 9.65 -1.72
C VAL A 5 9.25 10.13 -2.03
N THR A 6 9.09 11.41 -2.35
CA THR A 6 7.82 11.97 -2.82
C THR A 6 7.79 11.93 -4.34
N VAL A 7 7.15 10.91 -4.92
CA VAL A 7 6.89 10.80 -6.37
C VAL A 7 5.86 11.86 -6.77
N LEU A 8 6.31 12.96 -7.38
CA LEU A 8 5.43 14.00 -7.91
C LEU A 8 5.06 13.68 -9.37
N ASN A 9 3.86 13.12 -9.55
CA ASN A 9 3.21 12.99 -10.86
C ASN A 9 2.76 14.36 -11.36
N ILE A 10 3.47 14.94 -12.33
CA ILE A 10 3.08 16.20 -12.98
C ILE A 10 3.56 16.10 -14.43
N PHE A 11 2.71 16.13 -15.49
CA PHE A 11 2.97 16.58 -16.88
C PHE A 11 1.76 16.27 -17.84
N PRO A 12 1.20 17.24 -18.60
CA PRO A 12 0.14 17.03 -19.60
C PRO A 12 0.52 17.36 -21.05
N LEU A 13 1.75 17.82 -21.33
CA LEU A 13 2.14 18.17 -22.71
C LEU A 13 2.74 17.01 -23.53
N LEU A 14 3.23 15.96 -22.87
CA LEU A 14 3.89 14.84 -23.54
C LEU A 14 3.37 13.46 -23.14
N GLY A 15 2.37 13.39 -22.26
CA GLY A 15 1.80 12.12 -21.82
C GLY A 15 2.86 11.17 -21.27
N LEU A 16 3.51 11.53 -20.15
CA LEU A 16 4.57 10.71 -19.57
C LEU A 16 4.39 10.57 -18.05
N GLY A 17 4.16 9.35 -17.59
CA GLY A 17 4.55 8.91 -16.25
C GLY A 17 5.98 8.39 -16.29
N ILE A 18 6.98 9.18 -15.87
CA ILE A 18 8.37 8.74 -15.76
C ILE A 18 8.87 8.94 -14.32
N ASN A 19 9.47 7.88 -13.76
CA ASN A 19 10.31 7.95 -12.56
C ASN A 19 11.68 8.51 -12.94
N ILE A 20 12.03 9.69 -12.42
CA ILE A 20 13.35 10.31 -12.65
C ILE A 20 14.34 9.72 -11.63
N VAL A 21 15.39 9.07 -12.12
CA VAL A 21 16.57 8.66 -11.33
C VAL A 21 17.72 9.60 -11.68
N THR A 22 18.36 10.18 -10.67
CA THR A 22 19.43 11.19 -10.81
C THR A 22 20.82 10.53 -10.91
N VAL A 23 21.61 10.90 -11.91
CA VAL A 23 23.08 10.72 -11.93
C VAL A 23 23.72 11.94 -12.58
N THR A 24 24.83 12.42 -12.00
CA THR A 24 25.57 13.63 -12.41
C THR A 24 26.73 13.29 -13.37
N ASN A 25 26.86 13.99 -14.50
CA ASN A 25 28.17 14.51 -14.95
C ASN A 25 28.02 15.60 -16.03
N GLU A 26 29.01 16.51 -16.11
CA GLU A 26 29.00 17.74 -16.92
C GLU A 26 29.84 17.63 -18.21
N SER A 27 29.39 18.22 -19.33
CA SER A 27 30.14 19.23 -20.12
C SER A 27 29.46 19.65 -21.44
N ASN A 28 29.31 20.97 -21.57
CA ASN A 28 29.42 21.91 -22.71
C ASN A 28 28.67 21.85 -24.07
N ASN A 29 28.14 23.07 -24.35
CA ASN A 29 28.08 23.88 -25.58
C ASN A 29 26.98 23.64 -26.65
N ASP A 30 26.03 24.59 -26.73
CA ASP A 30 25.10 24.80 -27.84
C ASP A 30 25.42 26.09 -28.61
N LEU A 31 25.44 25.98 -29.95
CA LEU A 31 25.52 27.06 -30.94
C LEU A 31 24.12 27.40 -31.45
N VAL A 32 23.77 28.68 -31.50
CA VAL A 32 22.48 29.18 -32.03
C VAL A 32 22.66 29.65 -33.47
N VAL A 33 21.97 29.00 -34.43
CA VAL A 33 21.88 29.43 -35.83
C VAL A 33 20.53 30.11 -36.06
N LYS A 34 20.56 31.39 -36.48
CA LYS A 34 19.40 32.13 -37.01
C LYS A 34 19.28 31.86 -38.51
N GLN A 35 18.11 31.43 -38.98
CA GLN A 35 17.79 31.40 -40.42
C GLN A 35 16.94 32.61 -40.81
N GLN A 36 17.42 33.36 -41.82
CA GLN A 36 16.70 34.42 -42.52
C GLN A 36 15.91 33.83 -43.71
N LYS A 37 14.66 34.26 -43.88
CA LYS A 37 13.85 34.02 -45.09
C LYS A 37 14.34 34.94 -46.21
N MET A 38 14.65 34.38 -47.38
CA MET A 38 14.69 35.11 -48.65
C MET A 38 13.45 34.78 -49.48
N ASN A 39 12.70 35.82 -49.84
CA ASN A 39 11.61 35.75 -50.82
C ASN A 39 12.22 35.66 -52.22
N ASN A 40 11.90 34.61 -52.98
CA ASN A 40 12.05 34.59 -54.44
C ASN A 40 10.77 34.04 -55.06
N SER A 41 10.34 34.70 -56.13
CA SER A 41 9.18 34.39 -56.97
C SER A 41 9.26 32.97 -57.54
N ILE A 42 8.24 32.16 -57.27
CA ILE A 42 8.20 30.73 -57.60
C ILE A 42 7.44 30.52 -58.92
N HIS A 43 8.15 30.04 -59.94
CA HIS A 43 7.54 29.37 -61.09
C HIS A 43 6.96 28.03 -60.62
N THR A 44 5.66 27.81 -60.84
CA THR A 44 4.97 26.60 -60.39
C THR A 44 5.16 25.46 -61.41
N PHE A 45 5.73 24.33 -60.96
CA PHE A 45 5.94 23.17 -61.82
C PHE A 45 4.67 22.32 -61.96
N THR A 46 4.24 22.06 -63.20
CA THR A 46 3.01 21.32 -63.52
C THR A 46 3.24 19.94 -64.15
N ASN A 47 4.44 19.66 -64.67
CA ASN A 47 4.72 18.43 -65.42
C ASN A 47 5.47 17.39 -64.57
N PHE A 48 5.15 16.11 -64.73
CA PHE A 48 5.69 14.98 -63.92
C PHE A 48 7.22 15.00 -63.81
N SER A 49 7.91 15.15 -64.95
CA SER A 49 9.37 15.19 -64.99
C SER A 49 9.96 16.35 -64.16
N ASN A 50 9.28 17.50 -64.11
CA ASN A 50 9.76 18.65 -63.35
C ASN A 50 9.62 18.43 -61.84
N VAL A 51 8.55 17.76 -61.41
CA VAL A 51 8.34 17.43 -59.99
C VAL A 51 9.41 16.44 -59.51
N ILE A 52 9.71 15.42 -60.31
CA ILE A 52 10.77 14.46 -59.98
C ILE A 52 12.14 15.12 -59.98
N ASN A 53 12.47 15.94 -60.97
CA ASN A 53 13.77 16.63 -61.03
C ASN A 53 13.97 17.56 -59.82
N GLU A 54 12.93 18.30 -59.42
CA GLU A 54 13.01 19.13 -58.22
C GLU A 54 13.13 18.26 -56.95
N PHE A 55 12.43 17.12 -56.86
CA PHE A 55 12.58 16.20 -55.73
C PHE A 55 13.99 15.60 -55.66
N GLN A 56 14.59 15.27 -56.82
CA GLN A 56 15.96 14.76 -56.91
C GLN A 56 17.01 15.76 -56.42
N SER A 57 16.70 17.07 -56.45
CA SER A 57 17.58 18.12 -55.92
C SER A 57 17.71 18.11 -54.38
N LEU A 58 16.80 17.43 -53.67
CA LEU A 58 16.85 17.26 -52.22
C LEU A 58 17.80 16.09 -51.87
N GLU A 59 19.10 16.35 -51.76
CA GLU A 59 20.16 15.33 -51.62
C GLU A 59 19.84 14.20 -50.60
N ASN A 60 19.38 14.54 -49.39
CA ASN A 60 19.04 13.53 -48.38
C ASN A 60 17.74 12.79 -48.71
N TRP A 61 16.74 13.47 -49.25
CA TRP A 61 15.46 12.86 -49.60
C TRP A 61 15.59 11.95 -50.82
N SER A 62 16.29 12.38 -51.87
CA SER A 62 16.48 11.61 -53.10
C SER A 62 17.35 10.37 -52.90
N ARG A 63 18.28 10.41 -51.94
CA ARG A 63 19.10 9.25 -51.55
C ARG A 63 18.31 8.20 -50.75
N LEU A 64 17.37 8.62 -49.92
CA LEU A 64 16.69 7.76 -48.93
C LEU A 64 15.24 7.41 -49.30
N CYS A 65 14.67 8.13 -50.27
CA CYS A 65 13.27 8.01 -50.67
C CYS A 65 13.14 7.81 -52.17
N ASN A 66 12.19 6.96 -52.55
CA ASN A 66 11.75 6.79 -53.92
C ASN A 66 10.41 7.53 -54.14
N ILE A 67 10.30 8.26 -55.25
CA ILE A 67 9.09 8.97 -55.64
C ILE A 67 8.46 8.29 -56.88
N SER A 68 7.16 8.02 -56.81
CA SER A 68 6.41 7.40 -57.90
C SER A 68 5.08 8.12 -58.12
N GLN A 69 4.58 8.16 -59.36
CA GLN A 69 3.26 8.72 -59.66
C GLN A 69 2.23 7.60 -59.66
N THR A 70 1.20 7.73 -58.82
CA THR A 70 0.14 6.75 -58.65
C THR A 70 -1.19 7.19 -59.28
N GLY A 71 -1.27 8.44 -59.76
CA GLY A 71 -2.40 8.96 -60.53
C GLY A 71 -2.06 10.29 -61.20
N HIS A 72 -3.00 10.90 -61.93
CA HIS A 72 -2.72 12.14 -62.69
C HIS A 72 -2.20 13.30 -61.82
N THR A 73 -2.55 13.34 -60.54
CA THR A 73 -2.16 14.40 -59.60
C THR A 73 -1.57 13.88 -58.28
N TYR A 74 -1.36 12.58 -58.13
CA TYR A 74 -0.90 11.95 -56.89
C TYR A 74 0.50 11.35 -57.04
N PHE A 75 1.35 11.63 -56.07
CA PHE A 75 2.70 11.09 -55.96
C PHE A 75 2.86 10.38 -54.62
N ASP A 76 3.41 9.18 -54.65
CA ASP A 76 3.77 8.40 -53.47
C ASP A 76 5.28 8.47 -53.24
N ILE A 77 5.67 8.82 -52.03
CA ILE A 77 7.06 8.96 -51.58
C ILE A 77 7.30 7.94 -50.48
N VAL A 78 8.13 6.95 -50.78
CA VAL A 78 8.48 5.87 -49.84
C VAL A 78 9.94 6.01 -49.42
N CYS A 79 10.16 6.21 -48.13
CA CYS A 79 11.46 6.44 -47.52
C CYS A 79 11.87 5.30 -46.59
N ILE A 80 13.13 4.89 -46.66
CA ILE A 80 13.76 3.98 -45.69
C ILE A 80 14.96 4.70 -45.06
N ILE A 81 14.85 5.01 -43.77
CA ILE A 81 15.87 5.79 -43.05
C ILE A 81 16.75 4.84 -42.24
N GLN A 82 18.00 4.69 -42.69
CA GLN A 82 19.01 3.86 -42.05
C GLN A 82 19.71 4.60 -40.90
N VAL A 83 20.56 3.88 -40.16
CA VAL A 83 21.46 4.41 -39.12
C VAL A 83 22.26 5.61 -39.66
N ASP A 84 22.41 6.65 -38.83
CA ASP A 84 23.12 7.91 -39.11
C ASP A 84 22.58 8.75 -40.28
N SER A 85 21.46 8.34 -40.89
CA SER A 85 20.76 9.11 -41.91
C SER A 85 19.56 9.85 -41.30
N SER A 86 19.24 11.02 -41.83
CA SER A 86 18.08 11.78 -41.40
C SER A 86 17.48 12.62 -42.52
N ILE A 87 16.18 12.87 -42.39
CA ILE A 87 15.43 13.78 -43.26
C ILE A 87 14.73 14.84 -42.41
N LYS A 88 14.63 16.05 -42.96
CA LYS A 88 14.00 17.20 -42.30
C LYS A 88 12.74 17.62 -43.04
N LEU A 89 11.63 17.76 -42.31
CA LEU A 89 10.36 18.20 -42.90
C LEU A 89 10.44 19.62 -43.47
N SER A 90 11.34 20.48 -42.96
CA SER A 90 11.55 21.83 -43.48
C SER A 90 12.02 21.84 -44.94
N GLU A 91 12.85 20.88 -45.34
CA GLU A 91 13.32 20.72 -46.72
C GLU A 91 12.16 20.32 -47.63
N PHE A 92 11.31 19.40 -47.14
CA PHE A 92 10.11 18.97 -47.84
C PHE A 92 9.08 20.10 -48.01
N ARG A 93 8.88 20.94 -46.98
CA ARG A 93 8.00 22.13 -47.09
C ARG A 93 8.44 23.05 -48.22
N ASN A 94 9.74 23.36 -48.29
CA ASN A 94 10.30 24.20 -49.36
C ASN A 94 10.11 23.59 -50.75
N PHE A 95 10.21 22.26 -50.86
CA PHE A 95 9.91 21.54 -52.09
C PHE A 95 8.43 21.65 -52.46
N THR A 96 7.53 21.34 -51.53
CA THR A 96 6.09 21.38 -51.78
C THR A 96 5.59 22.77 -52.17
N ASP A 97 6.19 23.84 -51.64
CA ASP A 97 5.84 25.23 -51.97
C ASP A 97 6.09 25.56 -53.46
N LYS A 98 7.02 24.87 -54.12
CA LYS A 98 7.37 25.08 -55.55
C LYS A 98 6.49 24.31 -56.53
N VAL A 99 5.74 23.34 -56.04
CA VAL A 99 4.93 22.43 -56.85
C VAL A 99 3.54 23.04 -57.13
N SER A 100 2.91 22.70 -58.27
CA SER A 100 1.55 23.15 -58.59
C SER A 100 0.50 22.72 -57.55
N SER A 101 -0.51 23.57 -57.31
CA SER A 101 -1.56 23.39 -56.29
C SER A 101 -2.47 22.18 -56.49
N ASN A 102 -2.51 21.60 -57.69
CA ASN A 102 -3.34 20.41 -57.98
C ASN A 102 -2.68 19.11 -57.54
N ILE A 103 -1.37 19.12 -57.28
CA ILE A 103 -0.59 17.93 -56.93
C ILE A 103 -0.79 17.59 -55.45
N ARG A 104 -0.77 16.30 -55.13
CA ARG A 104 -0.83 15.76 -53.76
C ARG A 104 0.27 14.74 -53.55
N PHE A 105 0.83 14.72 -52.35
CA PHE A 105 1.87 13.79 -51.94
C PHE A 105 1.40 12.89 -50.81
N ASP A 106 1.64 11.60 -50.96
CA ASP A 106 1.52 10.61 -49.91
C ASP A 106 2.94 10.22 -49.46
N LEU A 107 3.21 10.34 -48.17
CA LEU A 107 4.54 10.13 -47.60
C LEU A 107 4.53 8.92 -46.66
N SER A 108 5.35 7.93 -46.96
CA SER A 108 5.54 6.73 -46.15
C SER A 108 7.00 6.62 -45.71
N VAL A 109 7.26 6.70 -44.41
CA VAL A 109 8.60 6.68 -43.82
C VAL A 109 8.73 5.48 -42.89
N THR A 110 9.69 4.61 -43.16
CA THR A 110 10.09 3.50 -42.27
C THR A 110 11.53 3.69 -41.85
N CYS A 111 11.85 3.48 -40.58
CA CYS A 111 13.21 3.61 -40.08
C CYS A 111 13.82 2.26 -39.68
N GLU A 112 15.05 2.01 -40.12
CA GLU A 112 15.94 0.96 -39.64
C GLU A 112 16.93 1.61 -38.66
N ASP A 113 16.43 2.00 -37.47
CA ASP A 113 17.14 2.79 -36.43
C ASP A 113 17.48 4.26 -36.78
N GLY A 114 17.03 4.75 -37.95
CA GLY A 114 17.15 6.14 -38.38
C GLY A 114 16.40 7.18 -37.53
N VAL A 115 16.72 8.45 -37.75
CA VAL A 115 16.11 9.60 -37.06
C VAL A 115 15.48 10.55 -38.07
N ILE A 116 14.29 11.07 -37.75
CA ILE A 116 13.61 12.09 -38.56
C ILE A 116 13.33 13.36 -37.77
N TYR A 117 13.45 14.51 -38.42
CA TYR A 117 13.21 15.83 -37.83
C TYR A 117 11.87 16.36 -38.33
N PHE A 118 10.80 15.82 -37.75
CA PHE A 118 9.43 16.05 -38.18
C PHE A 118 8.69 16.78 -37.04
N PRO A 119 8.61 18.11 -37.10
CA PRO A 119 7.91 18.89 -36.09
C PRO A 119 6.38 18.71 -36.22
N TRP A 120 5.70 18.54 -35.08
CA TRP A 120 4.25 18.49 -35.00
C TRP A 120 3.66 19.87 -35.29
N PRO A 121 2.61 20.00 -36.12
CA PRO A 121 1.63 19.00 -36.54
C PRO A 121 1.88 18.31 -37.89
N PHE A 122 3.14 18.20 -38.32
CA PHE A 122 3.54 17.61 -39.61
C PHE A 122 2.99 18.32 -40.85
N ARG A 123 2.42 19.53 -40.70
CA ARG A 123 1.87 20.29 -41.83
C ARG A 123 2.93 20.59 -42.87
N ALA A 124 2.63 20.26 -44.11
CA ALA A 124 3.29 20.72 -45.32
C ALA A 124 2.20 20.93 -46.38
N ASP A 125 2.39 21.89 -47.29
CA ASP A 125 1.42 22.09 -48.36
C ASP A 125 1.36 20.83 -49.24
N LYS A 126 0.19 20.52 -49.79
CA LYS A 126 -0.05 19.36 -50.68
C LYS A 126 0.22 17.98 -50.06
N LEU A 127 0.57 17.86 -48.78
CA LEU A 127 0.78 16.58 -48.10
C LEU A 127 -0.58 15.97 -47.71
N ASN A 128 -0.99 14.94 -48.43
CA ASN A 128 -2.29 14.30 -48.27
C ASN A 128 -2.27 13.14 -47.26
N LYS A 129 -1.22 12.31 -47.27
CA LYS A 129 -1.06 11.19 -46.32
C LYS A 129 0.33 11.20 -45.72
N ILE A 130 0.41 10.85 -44.44
CA ILE A 130 1.68 10.61 -43.76
C ILE A 130 1.61 9.32 -42.94
N TYR A 131 2.53 8.40 -43.25
CA TYR A 131 2.73 7.14 -42.55
C TYR A 131 4.15 7.11 -41.99
N ILE A 132 4.30 6.88 -40.69
CA ILE A 132 5.60 6.80 -40.02
C ILE A 132 5.66 5.50 -39.22
N LYS A 133 6.68 4.67 -39.47
CA LYS A 133 6.86 3.37 -38.83
C LYS A 133 8.27 3.19 -38.28
N ASP A 134 8.38 2.68 -37.06
CA ASP A 134 9.63 2.26 -36.41
C ASP A 134 10.68 3.40 -36.27
N CYS A 135 10.23 4.66 -36.30
CA CYS A 135 11.10 5.83 -36.34
C CYS A 135 11.32 6.52 -34.99
N ARG A 136 12.48 7.17 -34.85
CA ARG A 136 12.75 8.16 -33.80
C ARG A 136 12.54 9.58 -34.34
N ILE A 137 11.58 10.31 -33.78
CA ILE A 137 11.33 11.70 -34.13
C ILE A 137 12.08 12.61 -33.17
N LYS A 138 12.92 13.50 -33.71
CA LYS A 138 13.49 14.64 -32.98
C LYS A 138 12.78 15.93 -33.38
N ASP A 139 12.95 16.98 -32.56
CA ASP A 139 12.40 18.32 -32.78
C ASP A 139 10.86 18.38 -32.86
N TYR A 140 10.17 17.37 -32.33
CA TYR A 140 8.70 17.24 -32.41
C TYR A 140 7.95 18.49 -31.92
N GLY A 141 8.43 19.12 -30.84
CA GLY A 141 7.77 20.29 -30.24
C GLY A 141 8.16 21.66 -30.83
N THR A 142 9.07 21.72 -31.81
CA THR A 142 9.63 23.00 -32.28
C THR A 142 8.61 23.93 -32.94
N ASP A 143 7.59 23.38 -33.59
CA ASP A 143 6.52 24.17 -34.24
C ASP A 143 5.37 24.59 -33.30
N TYR A 144 5.38 24.21 -32.02
CA TYR A 144 4.28 24.50 -31.08
C TYR A 144 3.96 25.99 -30.93
N LYS A 145 4.98 26.84 -31.04
CA LYS A 145 4.89 28.30 -30.92
C LYS A 145 5.17 29.05 -32.23
N ASN A 146 5.38 28.31 -33.32
CA ASN A 146 5.68 28.89 -34.61
C ASN A 146 4.40 29.45 -35.24
N GLN A 147 4.19 30.77 -35.20
CA GLN A 147 2.96 31.39 -35.72
C GLN A 147 2.74 31.15 -37.22
N LEU A 148 3.80 30.88 -37.98
CA LEU A 148 3.71 30.58 -39.42
C LEU A 148 3.00 29.24 -39.68
N ILE A 149 2.93 28.34 -38.71
CA ILE A 149 2.30 27.02 -38.89
C ILE A 149 0.79 27.12 -39.14
N ASN A 150 0.14 28.18 -38.66
CA ASN A 150 -1.27 28.45 -38.95
C ASN A 150 -1.49 28.89 -40.41
N SER A 151 -0.48 29.44 -41.08
CA SER A 151 -0.56 29.83 -42.49
C SER A 151 -0.34 28.66 -43.46
N ILE A 152 0.23 27.54 -42.99
CA ILE A 152 0.41 26.35 -43.83
C ILE A 152 -0.93 25.61 -43.92
N PRO A 153 -1.44 25.33 -45.14
CA PRO A 153 -2.71 24.65 -45.34
C PRO A 153 -2.77 23.27 -44.65
N ASP A 154 -3.91 22.98 -44.03
CA ASP A 154 -4.18 21.66 -43.44
C ASP A 154 -4.69 20.69 -44.52
N THR A 155 -3.75 20.06 -45.22
CA THR A 155 -4.03 19.15 -46.35
C THR A 155 -4.03 17.67 -45.96
N ILE A 156 -3.56 17.34 -44.75
CA ILE A 156 -3.40 15.95 -44.29
C ILE A 156 -4.79 15.33 -44.08
N LYS A 157 -5.04 14.24 -44.82
CA LYS A 157 -6.25 13.42 -44.75
C LYS A 157 -6.05 12.15 -43.93
N TYR A 158 -4.85 11.59 -43.96
CA TYR A 158 -4.54 10.34 -43.25
C TYR A 158 -3.21 10.49 -42.51
N LEU A 159 -3.26 10.37 -41.19
CA LEU A 159 -2.09 10.35 -40.32
C LEU A 159 -2.01 8.99 -39.61
N GLN A 160 -0.91 8.28 -39.78
CA GLN A 160 -0.66 7.03 -39.07
C GLN A 160 0.79 6.96 -38.56
N MET A 161 0.93 6.65 -37.28
CA MET A 161 2.22 6.46 -36.61
C MET A 161 2.22 5.10 -35.92
N ASP A 162 3.16 4.22 -36.27
CA ASP A 162 3.31 2.88 -35.69
C ASP A 162 4.71 2.71 -35.07
N ASN A 163 4.76 2.38 -33.78
CA ASN A 163 6.01 2.17 -33.02
C ASN A 163 7.01 3.34 -33.16
N VAL A 164 6.51 4.56 -32.94
CA VAL A 164 7.32 5.78 -33.05
C VAL A 164 7.79 6.25 -31.68
N THR A 165 9.07 6.58 -31.55
CA THR A 165 9.62 7.21 -30.33
C THR A 165 9.89 8.69 -30.57
N VAL A 166 9.20 9.57 -29.84
CA VAL A 166 9.49 11.01 -29.82
C VAL A 166 10.61 11.26 -28.80
N SER A 167 11.79 11.60 -29.31
CA SER A 167 12.95 12.03 -28.53
C SER A 167 12.86 13.52 -28.25
N GLN A 168 12.96 13.92 -26.98
CA GLN A 168 12.96 15.34 -26.61
C GLN A 168 14.05 15.68 -25.58
N ARG A 169 14.73 16.81 -25.77
CA ARG A 169 15.64 17.35 -24.75
C ARG A 169 14.84 18.09 -23.68
N VAL A 170 15.21 17.91 -22.41
CA VAL A 170 14.43 18.51 -21.30
C VAL A 170 14.52 20.04 -21.31
N GLY A 171 15.65 20.61 -21.74
CA GLY A 171 15.81 22.06 -21.88
C GLY A 171 14.85 22.67 -22.90
N GLU A 172 14.73 22.07 -24.08
CA GLU A 172 13.79 22.51 -25.12
C GLU A 172 12.35 22.38 -24.67
N PHE A 173 12.03 21.28 -23.97
CA PHE A 173 10.72 21.10 -23.39
C PHE A 173 10.42 22.17 -22.33
N TYR A 174 11.37 22.45 -21.43
CA TYR A 174 11.23 23.53 -20.46
C TYR A 174 10.99 24.89 -21.12
N ASP A 175 11.75 25.24 -22.16
CA ASP A 175 11.57 26.50 -22.90
C ASP A 175 10.21 26.57 -23.62
N SER A 176 9.71 25.41 -24.08
CA SER A 176 8.38 25.30 -24.67
C SER A 176 7.26 25.56 -23.66
N ILE A 177 7.46 25.28 -22.36
CA ILE A 177 6.43 25.45 -21.32
C ILE A 177 6.60 26.73 -20.49
N SER A 178 7.83 27.19 -20.25
CA SER A 178 8.17 28.31 -19.37
C SER A 178 7.86 29.68 -19.96
N LYS A 179 7.87 29.81 -21.30
CA LYS A 179 7.41 31.02 -22.01
C LYS A 179 5.87 31.05 -22.07
N ALA A 180 5.21 31.15 -20.92
CA ALA A 180 3.76 31.15 -20.74
C ALA A 180 3.03 32.40 -21.29
N ASN A 181 3.75 33.33 -21.92
CA ASN A 181 3.17 34.55 -22.52
C ASN A 181 2.89 34.45 -24.03
N SER A 182 3.22 33.33 -24.70
CA SER A 182 2.83 33.09 -26.09
C SER A 182 1.96 31.83 -26.21
N ALA A 183 0.73 32.01 -26.68
CA ALA A 183 -0.25 30.94 -26.84
C ALA A 183 0.23 29.89 -27.85
N ILE A 184 -0.01 28.60 -27.55
CA ILE A 184 0.13 27.50 -28.52
C ILE A 184 -0.73 27.82 -29.73
N THR A 185 -0.23 27.55 -30.93
CA THR A 185 -0.99 27.76 -32.17
C THR A 185 -2.13 26.74 -32.27
N ARG A 186 -3.26 27.13 -32.88
CA ARG A 186 -4.39 26.20 -33.08
C ARG A 186 -3.95 24.95 -33.85
N ALA A 187 -3.14 25.13 -34.87
CA ALA A 187 -2.58 24.04 -35.67
C ALA A 187 -1.73 23.07 -34.82
N ALA A 188 -0.91 23.55 -33.89
CA ALA A 188 -0.16 22.68 -32.99
C ALA A 188 -1.05 22.03 -31.92
N GLU A 189 -2.09 22.72 -31.45
CA GLU A 189 -3.00 22.20 -30.43
C GLU A 189 -3.95 21.10 -30.96
N CYS A 190 -4.48 21.29 -32.17
CA CYS A 190 -5.47 20.41 -32.79
C CYS A 190 -4.87 19.43 -33.79
N GLY A 191 -3.68 19.69 -34.32
CA GLY A 191 -3.09 18.85 -35.36
C GLY A 191 -3.83 19.00 -36.70
N PRO A 192 -3.99 17.89 -37.45
CA PRO A 192 -4.74 17.88 -38.71
C PRO A 192 -6.25 17.77 -38.42
N GLU A 193 -6.95 18.91 -38.39
CA GLU A 193 -8.40 19.00 -38.18
C GLU A 193 -9.18 18.46 -39.40
N ASN A 194 -8.58 18.57 -40.59
CA ASN A 194 -9.17 18.11 -41.85
C ASN A 194 -9.01 16.61 -42.12
N ALA A 195 -8.39 15.85 -41.20
CA ALA A 195 -8.13 14.43 -41.36
C ALA A 195 -9.39 13.57 -41.32
N PHE A 196 -9.41 12.50 -42.13
CA PHE A 196 -10.39 11.42 -42.05
C PHE A 196 -9.97 10.34 -41.04
N SER A 197 -8.66 10.16 -40.86
CA SER A 197 -8.11 9.14 -39.96
C SER A 197 -6.86 9.65 -39.25
N ILE A 198 -6.84 9.49 -37.92
CA ILE A 198 -5.70 9.77 -37.05
C ILE A 198 -5.41 8.51 -36.23
N ILE A 199 -4.29 7.85 -36.52
CA ILE A 199 -3.89 6.58 -35.89
C ILE A 199 -2.51 6.74 -35.25
N ARG A 200 -2.41 6.37 -33.97
CA ARG A 200 -1.15 6.34 -33.22
C ARG A 200 -1.05 5.04 -32.42
N ARG A 201 -0.16 4.16 -32.84
CA ARG A 201 0.09 2.85 -32.22
C ARG A 201 1.49 2.81 -31.61
N GLU A 202 1.56 2.36 -30.36
CA GLU A 202 2.82 2.13 -29.63
C GLU A 202 3.76 3.34 -29.60
N THR A 203 3.23 4.56 -29.67
CA THR A 203 4.04 5.76 -29.69
C THR A 203 4.54 6.10 -28.28
N LYS A 204 5.84 6.30 -28.13
CA LYS A 204 6.52 6.57 -26.85
C LYS A 204 7.14 7.96 -26.89
N VAL A 205 7.26 8.61 -25.73
CA VAL A 205 8.09 9.81 -25.59
C VAL A 205 9.28 9.47 -24.69
N LYS A 206 10.48 9.89 -25.08
CA LYS A 206 11.72 9.65 -24.34
C LYS A 206 12.46 10.98 -24.17
N PHE A 207 12.84 11.29 -22.93
CA PHE A 207 13.75 12.39 -22.68
C PHE A 207 15.20 11.94 -22.87
N GLU A 208 15.98 12.67 -23.68
CA GLU A 208 17.37 12.31 -23.98
C GLU A 208 18.33 12.68 -22.83
N ASP A 209 17.99 13.75 -22.08
CA ASP A 209 18.84 14.29 -21.01
C ASP A 209 18.14 14.26 -19.65
N LEU A 210 18.92 14.22 -18.56
CA LEU A 210 18.43 14.34 -17.19
C LEU A 210 18.55 15.79 -16.69
N MET A 211 17.57 16.25 -15.91
CA MET A 211 17.64 17.60 -15.33
C MET A 211 18.58 17.68 -14.13
N LYS A 212 19.35 18.78 -14.07
CA LYS A 212 20.09 19.18 -12.87
C LYS A 212 19.13 19.69 -11.78
N ASN A 213 19.41 19.37 -10.51
CA ASN A 213 18.52 19.62 -9.36
C ASN A 213 17.97 21.06 -9.26
N HIS A 214 18.78 22.09 -9.55
CA HIS A 214 18.35 23.49 -9.45
C HIS A 214 17.25 23.87 -10.45
N LYS A 215 17.17 23.21 -11.62
CA LYS A 215 16.12 23.46 -12.62
C LYS A 215 14.83 22.70 -12.35
N LEU A 216 14.85 21.73 -11.42
CA LEU A 216 13.71 20.84 -11.17
C LEU A 216 12.53 21.57 -10.51
N TYR A 217 12.82 22.50 -9.59
CA TYR A 217 11.81 23.32 -8.93
C TYR A 217 11.14 24.30 -9.90
N ASP A 218 11.94 24.98 -10.73
CA ASP A 218 11.46 25.91 -11.75
C ASP A 218 10.62 25.18 -12.81
N PHE A 219 11.05 24.00 -13.23
CA PHE A 219 10.31 23.16 -14.16
C PHE A 219 8.96 22.69 -13.60
N SER A 220 8.92 22.28 -12.33
CA SER A 220 7.67 21.92 -11.64
C SER A 220 6.69 23.08 -11.59
N THR A 221 7.19 24.30 -11.33
CA THR A 221 6.37 25.51 -11.26
C THR A 221 5.87 25.94 -12.64
N ALA A 222 6.77 26.02 -13.63
CA ALA A 222 6.44 26.33 -15.02
C ALA A 222 5.41 25.34 -15.59
N LEU A 223 5.56 24.06 -15.24
CA LEU A 223 4.58 23.06 -15.62
C LEU A 223 3.22 23.32 -14.98
N LYS A 224 3.14 23.55 -13.66
CA LYS A 224 1.86 23.81 -13.00
C LYS A 224 1.13 24.99 -13.64
N GLN A 225 1.85 26.06 -13.96
CA GLN A 225 1.32 27.22 -14.67
C GLN A 225 0.86 26.87 -16.08
N HIS A 226 1.67 26.12 -16.83
CA HIS A 226 1.30 25.65 -18.16
C HIS A 226 0.01 24.80 -18.14
N ASN A 227 -0.11 23.89 -17.18
CA ASN A 227 -1.28 23.03 -17.02
C ASN A 227 -2.52 23.84 -16.69
N HIS A 228 -2.37 24.84 -15.83
CA HIS A 228 -3.45 25.75 -15.49
C HIS A 228 -3.91 26.53 -16.73
N TYR A 229 -2.98 27.06 -17.54
CA TYR A 229 -3.30 27.76 -18.78
C TYR A 229 -3.95 26.85 -19.83
N PHE A 230 -3.40 25.64 -20.04
CA PHE A 230 -3.94 24.66 -20.98
C PHE A 230 -5.36 24.21 -20.57
N ASN A 231 -5.61 24.01 -19.27
CA ASN A 231 -6.93 23.62 -18.79
C ASN A 231 -7.96 24.76 -18.83
N THR A 232 -7.52 26.02 -18.82
CA THR A 232 -8.40 27.21 -18.90
C THR A 232 -8.66 27.64 -20.34
N GLN A 233 -7.73 27.43 -21.27
CA GLN A 233 -7.91 27.67 -22.71
C GLN A 233 -8.59 26.47 -23.38
N LYS A 234 -9.88 26.27 -23.14
CA LYS A 234 -10.68 25.27 -23.87
C LYS A 234 -11.02 25.76 -25.27
N ARG A 235 -10.09 25.64 -26.22
CA ARG A 235 -10.41 25.80 -27.64
C ARG A 235 -10.86 24.44 -28.18
N ALA A 236 -12.08 24.38 -28.69
CA ALA A 236 -12.60 23.19 -29.36
C ALA A 236 -11.87 23.00 -30.70
N CYS A 237 -11.32 21.80 -30.90
CA CYS A 237 -10.87 21.34 -32.21
C CYS A 237 -12.08 20.83 -33.00
N LEU A 238 -12.14 21.17 -34.29
CA LEU A 238 -13.29 20.88 -35.17
C LEU A 238 -12.89 19.83 -36.20
N TYR A 239 -13.19 18.57 -35.91
CA TYR A 239 -12.86 17.43 -36.76
C TYR A 239 -14.06 17.04 -37.62
N ASN A 240 -14.40 17.88 -38.60
CA ASN A 240 -15.60 17.70 -39.41
C ASN A 240 -15.59 16.42 -40.26
N ASN A 241 -14.42 15.88 -40.61
CA ASN A 241 -14.30 14.73 -41.52
C ASN A 241 -13.80 13.45 -40.83
N LEU A 242 -13.47 13.51 -39.54
CA LEU A 242 -12.77 12.43 -38.86
C LEU A 242 -13.70 11.23 -38.67
N GLU A 243 -13.35 10.10 -39.25
CA GLU A 243 -14.08 8.83 -39.14
C GLU A 243 -13.41 7.85 -38.19
N VAL A 244 -12.06 7.86 -38.14
CA VAL A 244 -11.26 6.94 -37.32
C VAL A 244 -10.30 7.72 -36.44
N TYR A 245 -10.41 7.48 -35.13
CA TYR A 245 -9.48 8.02 -34.13
C TYR A 245 -8.93 6.88 -33.28
N GLU A 246 -7.64 6.56 -33.45
CA GLU A 246 -6.96 5.51 -32.71
C GLU A 246 -5.76 6.06 -31.94
N ILE A 247 -5.75 5.77 -30.64
CA ILE A 247 -4.56 5.87 -29.79
C ILE A 247 -4.42 4.55 -29.04
N SER A 248 -3.50 3.68 -29.45
CA SER A 248 -3.34 2.35 -28.87
C SER A 248 -1.89 2.05 -28.47
N GLY A 249 -1.71 1.17 -27.48
CA GLY A 249 -0.37 0.73 -27.05
C GLY A 249 0.45 1.77 -26.27
N GLN A 250 -0.18 2.83 -25.76
CA GLN A 250 0.47 3.93 -25.03
C GLN A 250 0.48 3.72 -23.50
N LYS A 251 0.98 2.57 -23.03
CA LYS A 251 1.02 2.23 -21.59
C LYS A 251 1.73 3.31 -20.77
N GLY A 252 0.99 3.97 -19.86
CA GLY A 252 1.51 5.04 -19.01
C GLY A 252 1.55 6.44 -19.66
N ASN A 253 1.19 6.53 -20.95
CA ASN A 253 1.32 7.77 -21.74
C ASN A 253 -0.01 8.37 -22.21
N LEU A 254 -1.10 7.59 -22.22
CA LEU A 254 -2.43 8.12 -22.56
C LEU A 254 -2.85 9.19 -21.53
N ARG A 255 -3.09 10.43 -21.96
CA ARG A 255 -3.44 11.51 -21.01
C ARG A 255 -4.80 11.18 -20.40
N LYS A 256 -4.92 11.39 -19.09
CA LYS A 256 -6.23 11.48 -18.41
C LYS A 256 -7.15 12.52 -19.11
N ASN A 257 -6.57 13.48 -19.83
CA ASN A 257 -7.27 14.53 -20.58
C ASN A 257 -7.54 14.21 -22.07
N ASP A 258 -6.95 13.18 -22.68
CA ASP A 258 -7.16 12.88 -24.11
C ASP A 258 -8.62 12.51 -24.39
N ILE A 259 -9.13 11.55 -23.62
CA ILE A 259 -10.54 11.14 -23.67
C ILE A 259 -11.44 12.33 -23.33
N ASN A 260 -11.11 13.10 -22.30
CA ASN A 260 -11.94 14.25 -21.92
C ASN A 260 -11.97 15.32 -23.03
N LYS A 261 -10.86 15.55 -23.73
CA LYS A 261 -10.79 16.55 -24.79
C LYS A 261 -11.64 16.12 -25.97
N ILE A 262 -11.43 14.92 -26.50
CA ILE A 262 -12.18 14.43 -27.66
C ILE A 262 -13.68 14.23 -27.35
N VAL A 263 -14.04 13.77 -26.14
CA VAL A 263 -15.43 13.50 -25.74
C VAL A 263 -16.19 14.76 -25.36
N TYR A 264 -15.59 15.68 -24.60
CA TYR A 264 -16.32 16.81 -24.00
C TYR A 264 -16.00 18.17 -24.59
N THR A 265 -14.89 18.32 -25.33
CA THR A 265 -14.44 19.64 -25.82
C THR A 265 -14.43 19.73 -27.34
N ASP A 266 -13.91 18.72 -28.00
CA ASP A 266 -13.80 18.69 -29.46
C ASP A 266 -15.12 18.26 -30.10
N VAL A 267 -15.27 18.59 -31.38
CA VAL A 267 -16.45 18.24 -32.18
C VAL A 267 -16.00 17.29 -33.29
N ALA A 268 -16.54 16.07 -33.31
CA ALA A 268 -16.22 15.04 -34.30
C ALA A 268 -17.50 14.29 -34.72
N GLU A 269 -18.39 14.99 -35.42
CA GLU A 269 -19.75 14.49 -35.72
C GLU A 269 -19.78 13.24 -36.61
N ASN A 270 -18.72 13.01 -37.40
CA ASN A 270 -18.60 11.90 -38.35
C ASN A 270 -17.77 10.72 -37.83
N LEU A 271 -17.39 10.74 -36.55
CA LEU A 271 -16.55 9.69 -35.96
C LEU A 271 -17.32 8.37 -35.90
N LYS A 272 -16.76 7.32 -36.49
CA LYS A 272 -17.32 5.95 -36.55
C LYS A 272 -16.54 4.96 -35.70
N ILE A 273 -15.21 5.12 -35.62
CA ILE A 273 -14.33 4.22 -34.86
C ILE A 273 -13.47 5.03 -33.90
N LEU A 274 -13.58 4.70 -32.61
CA LEU A 274 -12.77 5.25 -31.54
C LEU A 274 -11.99 4.13 -30.86
N ASN A 275 -10.67 4.12 -30.96
CA ASN A 275 -9.85 3.03 -30.42
C ASN A 275 -8.86 3.53 -29.37
N PHE A 276 -9.03 3.05 -28.14
CA PHE A 276 -8.16 3.27 -26.98
C PHE A 276 -7.65 1.96 -26.37
N SER A 277 -7.46 0.92 -27.19
CA SER A 277 -6.98 -0.39 -26.73
C SER A 277 -5.53 -0.37 -26.23
N ASN A 278 -5.19 -1.30 -25.34
CA ASN A 278 -3.80 -1.56 -24.90
C ASN A 278 -3.08 -0.34 -24.27
N ASN A 279 -3.82 0.53 -23.56
CA ASN A 279 -3.25 1.74 -22.93
C ASN A 279 -3.04 1.61 -21.41
N GLY A 280 -3.45 0.49 -20.81
CA GLY A 280 -3.32 0.25 -19.36
C GLY A 280 -4.26 1.09 -18.49
N MET A 281 -5.44 1.47 -19.00
CA MET A 281 -6.41 2.31 -18.28
C MET A 281 -7.15 1.56 -17.17
N PHE A 282 -7.39 2.18 -16.00
CA PHE A 282 -8.07 1.55 -14.86
C PHE A 282 -9.52 2.01 -14.65
N ASP A 283 -9.78 3.32 -14.77
CA ASP A 283 -11.11 3.92 -14.55
C ASP A 283 -11.29 5.12 -15.49
N THR A 284 -11.45 4.89 -16.79
CA THR A 284 -11.64 5.99 -17.75
C THR A 284 -12.94 5.88 -18.52
N PHE A 285 -13.60 4.72 -18.53
CA PHE A 285 -14.84 4.58 -19.30
C PHE A 285 -15.96 5.48 -18.76
N TYR A 286 -15.98 5.82 -17.46
CA TYR A 286 -16.98 6.77 -16.93
C TYR A 286 -16.91 8.17 -17.58
N LYS A 287 -15.76 8.52 -18.19
CA LYS A 287 -15.55 9.75 -18.93
C LYS A 287 -16.07 9.70 -20.36
N MET A 288 -16.57 8.55 -20.78
CA MET A 288 -17.33 8.44 -22.00
C MET A 288 -18.80 8.81 -21.75
N GLN A 289 -19.24 9.11 -20.52
CA GLN A 289 -20.63 9.52 -20.30
C GLN A 289 -21.00 10.72 -21.18
N GLY A 290 -22.03 10.55 -22.02
CA GLY A 290 -22.49 11.58 -22.95
C GLY A 290 -21.76 11.64 -24.30
N TRP A 291 -20.89 10.66 -24.61
CA TRP A 291 -20.18 10.57 -25.89
C TRP A 291 -21.13 10.64 -27.10
N GLN A 292 -22.37 10.17 -26.95
CA GLN A 292 -23.39 10.17 -27.99
C GLN A 292 -23.73 11.56 -28.53
N ARG A 293 -23.48 12.62 -27.74
CA ARG A 293 -23.66 14.02 -28.16
C ARG A 293 -22.57 14.46 -29.14
N SER A 294 -21.35 13.99 -28.90
CA SER A 294 -20.16 14.38 -29.66
C SER A 294 -19.95 13.50 -30.88
N PHE A 295 -20.39 12.23 -30.81
CA PHE A 295 -20.22 11.21 -31.85
C PHE A 295 -21.58 10.57 -32.23
N PRO A 296 -22.45 11.29 -32.95
CA PRO A 296 -23.81 10.83 -33.26
C PRO A 296 -23.89 9.64 -34.22
N VAL A 297 -22.83 9.34 -34.98
CA VAL A 297 -22.76 8.24 -35.97
C VAL A 297 -21.80 7.12 -35.57
N MET A 298 -21.45 7.03 -34.28
CA MET A 298 -20.49 6.03 -33.79
C MET A 298 -20.93 4.60 -34.14
N GLU A 299 -19.95 3.74 -34.46
CA GLU A 299 -20.15 2.31 -34.77
C GLU A 299 -19.33 1.41 -33.83
N TYR A 300 -18.10 1.81 -33.49
CA TYR A 300 -17.18 1.00 -32.71
C TYR A 300 -16.35 1.80 -31.72
N ILE A 301 -16.31 1.37 -30.46
CA ILE A 301 -15.51 1.93 -29.39
C ILE A 301 -14.65 0.82 -28.78
N ASP A 302 -13.33 0.89 -28.97
CA ASP A 302 -12.38 -0.12 -28.47
C ASP A 302 -11.72 0.33 -27.16
N PHE A 303 -12.01 -0.38 -26.08
CA PHE A 303 -11.35 -0.26 -24.78
C PHE A 303 -10.67 -1.58 -24.36
N SER A 304 -10.44 -2.49 -25.30
CA SER A 304 -9.86 -3.80 -25.02
C SER A 304 -8.41 -3.74 -24.53
N ASN A 305 -7.94 -4.77 -23.82
CA ASN A 305 -6.56 -4.85 -23.31
C ASN A 305 -6.17 -3.71 -22.35
N ASN A 306 -7.11 -3.21 -21.57
CA ASN A 306 -6.83 -2.24 -20.52
C ASN A 306 -6.94 -2.91 -19.14
N ASN A 307 -6.92 -2.12 -18.08
CA ASN A 307 -7.05 -2.57 -16.70
C ASN A 307 -8.40 -2.15 -16.08
N ILE A 308 -9.44 -1.99 -16.91
CA ILE A 308 -10.74 -1.46 -16.49
C ILE A 308 -11.42 -2.46 -15.55
N GLN A 309 -11.87 -2.00 -14.38
CA GLN A 309 -12.52 -2.84 -13.38
C GLN A 309 -14.03 -2.61 -13.30
N VAL A 310 -14.45 -1.34 -13.41
CA VAL A 310 -15.84 -0.93 -13.26
C VAL A 310 -16.43 -0.59 -14.63
N LEU A 311 -17.53 -1.26 -14.97
CA LEU A 311 -18.39 -0.84 -16.07
C LEU A 311 -19.27 0.33 -15.57
N PRO A 312 -19.06 1.59 -16.00
CA PRO A 312 -20.06 2.62 -15.84
C PRO A 312 -21.36 2.17 -16.50
N MET A 313 -22.47 2.43 -15.82
CA MET A 313 -23.80 2.28 -16.41
C MET A 313 -23.88 3.13 -17.68
N ILE A 314 -24.47 2.61 -18.75
CA ILE A 314 -24.79 3.41 -19.93
C ILE A 314 -25.88 4.38 -19.47
N PRO A 315 -25.61 5.70 -19.36
CA PRO A 315 -26.64 6.63 -18.92
C PRO A 315 -27.72 6.72 -19.99
N ASP A 316 -29.00 6.68 -19.59
CA ASP A 316 -30.16 6.83 -20.49
C ASP A 316 -30.17 8.21 -21.20
N TYR A 317 -29.41 9.19 -20.68
CA TYR A 317 -29.33 10.54 -21.22
C TYR A 317 -28.59 10.59 -22.56
N GLY A 318 -29.34 10.64 -23.66
CA GLY A 318 -28.83 10.98 -24.99
C GLY A 318 -29.16 9.98 -26.10
N LEU A 319 -29.78 8.83 -25.79
CA LEU A 319 -30.18 7.84 -26.80
C LEU A 319 -31.37 8.29 -27.64
N THR A 320 -32.07 9.32 -27.20
CA THR A 320 -33.10 10.02 -27.99
C THR A 320 -32.51 11.02 -28.99
N VAL A 321 -31.20 11.32 -28.91
CA VAL A 321 -30.53 12.38 -29.70
C VAL A 321 -29.79 11.82 -30.91
N THR A 322 -29.53 10.51 -30.98
CA THR A 322 -28.98 9.92 -32.21
C THR A 322 -30.05 9.93 -33.29
N LYS A 323 -29.94 10.90 -34.21
CA LYS A 323 -30.83 11.05 -35.38
C LYS A 323 -30.91 9.77 -36.22
N ASN A 324 -29.94 8.86 -36.07
CA ASN A 324 -29.95 7.51 -36.59
C ASN A 324 -29.67 6.52 -35.44
N LYS A 325 -30.52 5.50 -35.29
CA LYS A 325 -30.28 4.36 -34.38
C LYS A 325 -29.15 3.46 -34.92
N SER A 326 -27.93 3.98 -35.05
CA SER A 326 -26.78 3.16 -35.43
C SER A 326 -26.44 2.18 -34.30
N PHE A 327 -26.18 0.94 -34.68
CA PHE A 327 -25.73 -0.08 -33.75
C PHE A 327 -24.28 0.18 -33.36
N VAL A 328 -23.98 0.22 -32.06
CA VAL A 328 -22.64 0.56 -31.54
C VAL A 328 -22.10 -0.59 -30.72
N THR A 329 -20.86 -1.01 -31.03
CA THR A 329 -20.13 -1.99 -30.21
C THR A 329 -19.11 -1.30 -29.33
N ILE A 330 -19.19 -1.54 -28.03
CA ILE A 330 -18.20 -1.15 -27.03
C ILE A 330 -17.41 -2.41 -26.65
N ASP A 331 -16.17 -2.51 -27.11
CA ASP A 331 -15.28 -3.63 -26.83
C ASP A 331 -14.52 -3.41 -25.53
N LEU A 332 -14.81 -4.22 -24.51
CA LEU A 332 -14.17 -4.21 -23.21
C LEU A 332 -13.47 -5.55 -22.92
N ARG A 333 -13.12 -6.30 -23.96
CA ARG A 333 -12.43 -7.58 -23.83
C ARG A 333 -11.05 -7.43 -23.21
N ARG A 334 -10.58 -8.47 -22.51
CA ARG A 334 -9.22 -8.50 -21.92
C ARG A 334 -8.97 -7.31 -20.98
N ASN A 335 -9.95 -7.02 -20.12
CA ASN A 335 -9.85 -6.03 -19.04
C ASN A 335 -9.77 -6.73 -17.67
N ASN A 336 -9.99 -6.01 -16.57
CA ASN A 336 -10.00 -6.56 -15.22
C ASN A 336 -11.41 -6.51 -14.60
N ILE A 337 -12.46 -6.70 -15.41
CA ILE A 337 -13.84 -6.78 -14.95
C ILE A 337 -14.02 -8.12 -14.24
N THR A 338 -14.40 -8.07 -12.96
CA THR A 338 -14.44 -9.27 -12.11
C THR A 338 -15.84 -9.73 -11.77
N SER A 339 -16.87 -8.90 -11.89
CA SER A 339 -18.23 -9.28 -11.54
C SER A 339 -19.25 -8.72 -12.52
N LEU A 340 -20.34 -9.46 -12.69
CA LEU A 340 -21.54 -9.02 -13.39
C LEU A 340 -22.62 -8.75 -12.33
N THR A 341 -23.40 -7.68 -12.50
CA THR A 341 -24.45 -7.31 -11.55
C THR A 341 -25.81 -7.22 -12.24
N LYS A 342 -26.90 -7.35 -11.47
CA LYS A 342 -28.27 -7.18 -12.01
C LYS A 342 -28.45 -5.83 -12.72
N ARG A 343 -27.91 -4.76 -12.14
CA ARG A 343 -27.96 -3.41 -12.71
C ARG A 343 -27.29 -3.32 -14.09
N MET A 344 -26.23 -4.10 -14.33
CA MET A 344 -25.58 -4.17 -15.64
C MET A 344 -26.49 -4.89 -16.65
N ILE A 345 -27.08 -6.03 -16.27
CA ILE A 345 -28.04 -6.75 -17.11
C ILE A 345 -29.25 -5.85 -17.45
N ASP A 346 -29.74 -5.07 -16.47
CA ASP A 346 -30.79 -4.09 -16.70
C ASP A 346 -30.40 -3.06 -17.76
N SER A 347 -29.22 -2.44 -17.60
CA SER A 347 -28.70 -1.48 -18.56
C SER A 347 -28.55 -2.11 -19.96
N PHE A 348 -28.05 -3.34 -20.08
CA PHE A 348 -27.89 -4.03 -21.36
C PHE A 348 -29.23 -4.34 -22.03
N SER A 349 -30.24 -4.72 -21.25
CA SER A 349 -31.58 -5.04 -21.78
C SER A 349 -32.34 -3.82 -22.31
N THR A 350 -32.10 -2.62 -21.76
CA THR A 350 -32.80 -1.40 -22.18
C THR A 350 -32.18 -0.73 -23.42
N HIS A 351 -30.99 -1.16 -23.83
CA HIS A 351 -30.19 -0.51 -24.87
C HIS A 351 -29.91 -1.45 -26.05
N GLU A 352 -30.95 -1.83 -26.82
CA GLU A 352 -30.84 -2.82 -27.92
C GLU A 352 -29.82 -2.47 -29.01
N PHE A 353 -29.51 -1.18 -29.19
CA PHE A 353 -28.58 -0.67 -30.21
C PHE A 353 -27.13 -0.56 -29.71
N VAL A 354 -26.84 -0.91 -28.45
CA VAL A 354 -25.50 -0.84 -27.89
C VAL A 354 -25.09 -2.22 -27.41
N LYS A 355 -24.11 -2.84 -28.08
CA LYS A 355 -23.48 -4.08 -27.60
C LYS A 355 -22.27 -3.72 -26.76
N VAL A 356 -22.28 -4.07 -25.48
CA VAL A 356 -21.09 -4.04 -24.63
C VAL A 356 -20.50 -5.44 -24.62
N ASP A 357 -19.29 -5.63 -25.14
CA ASP A 357 -18.58 -6.90 -25.17
C ASP A 357 -17.61 -7.01 -23.99
N ILE A 358 -17.96 -7.83 -22.99
CA ILE A 358 -17.16 -8.03 -21.77
C ILE A 358 -16.50 -9.41 -21.74
N SER A 359 -16.42 -10.09 -22.88
CA SER A 359 -15.76 -11.40 -22.97
C SER A 359 -14.27 -11.31 -22.61
N GLU A 360 -13.62 -12.45 -22.35
CA GLU A 360 -12.19 -12.51 -22.00
C GLU A 360 -11.79 -11.67 -20.76
N ASN A 361 -12.69 -11.52 -19.78
CA ASN A 361 -12.44 -10.84 -18.50
C ASN A 361 -12.33 -11.83 -17.33
N PRO A 362 -11.58 -11.51 -16.26
CA PRO A 362 -11.31 -12.43 -15.16
C PRO A 362 -12.47 -12.49 -14.15
N PHE A 363 -13.61 -13.05 -14.54
CA PHE A 363 -14.79 -13.13 -13.68
C PHE A 363 -14.53 -13.96 -12.40
N VAL A 364 -14.91 -13.39 -11.27
CA VAL A 364 -14.97 -14.02 -9.96
C VAL A 364 -16.37 -14.59 -9.81
N CYS A 365 -16.45 -15.91 -9.83
CA CYS A 365 -17.69 -16.64 -9.64
C CYS A 365 -17.87 -16.97 -8.17
N ASP A 366 -18.66 -16.16 -7.49
CA ASP A 366 -19.15 -16.39 -6.14
C ASP A 366 -20.65 -16.75 -6.17
N CYS A 367 -21.26 -16.85 -5.00
CA CYS A 367 -22.69 -17.14 -4.87
C CYS A 367 -23.61 -16.08 -5.48
N GLY A 368 -23.13 -14.86 -5.70
CA GLY A 368 -23.87 -13.80 -6.38
C GLY A 368 -24.11 -14.10 -7.86
N VAL A 369 -23.24 -14.88 -8.51
CA VAL A 369 -23.42 -15.27 -9.92
C VAL A 369 -24.73 -16.04 -10.13
N LEU A 370 -25.15 -16.87 -9.17
CA LEU A 370 -26.39 -17.64 -9.31
C LEU A 370 -27.62 -16.73 -9.42
N GLU A 371 -27.62 -15.66 -8.62
CA GLU A 371 -28.68 -14.66 -8.64
C GLU A 371 -28.69 -13.88 -9.97
N VAL A 372 -27.50 -13.56 -10.49
CA VAL A 372 -27.32 -12.86 -11.77
C VAL A 372 -27.75 -13.73 -12.95
N MET A 373 -27.46 -15.04 -12.92
CA MET A 373 -27.86 -15.99 -13.97
C MET A 373 -29.36 -16.31 -13.95
N ALA A 374 -29.94 -16.44 -12.76
CA ALA A 374 -31.40 -16.53 -12.61
C ALA A 374 -32.07 -15.27 -13.17
N TYR A 375 -31.51 -14.09 -12.88
CA TYR A 375 -32.02 -12.83 -13.40
C TYR A 375 -31.91 -12.74 -14.93
N LEU A 376 -30.75 -13.10 -15.50
CA LEU A 376 -30.54 -13.16 -16.95
C LEU A 376 -31.55 -14.07 -17.65
N SER A 377 -31.86 -15.22 -17.04
CA SER A 377 -32.83 -16.19 -17.59
C SER A 377 -34.28 -15.71 -17.50
N SER A 378 -34.60 -14.86 -16.53
CA SER A 378 -35.94 -14.31 -16.34
C SER A 378 -36.26 -13.13 -17.27
N LYS A 379 -35.25 -12.54 -17.91
CA LYS A 379 -35.39 -11.30 -18.68
C LYS A 379 -35.24 -11.56 -20.18
N THR A 380 -36.09 -10.93 -21.00
CA THR A 380 -35.90 -10.92 -22.45
C THR A 380 -34.68 -10.08 -22.78
N MET A 381 -33.61 -10.73 -23.24
CA MET A 381 -32.36 -10.08 -23.63
C MET A 381 -32.30 -9.89 -25.15
N PRO A 382 -31.70 -8.79 -25.64
CA PRO A 382 -31.36 -8.66 -27.05
C PRO A 382 -30.37 -9.76 -27.48
N LYS A 383 -30.51 -10.30 -28.70
CA LYS A 383 -29.65 -11.38 -29.24
C LYS A 383 -28.15 -11.11 -29.14
N VAL A 384 -27.75 -9.84 -29.18
CA VAL A 384 -26.34 -9.41 -29.08
C VAL A 384 -25.69 -9.74 -27.73
N TYR A 385 -26.51 -10.12 -26.73
CA TYR A 385 -26.09 -10.52 -25.39
C TYR A 385 -26.23 -12.01 -25.10
N ASP A 386 -26.55 -12.86 -26.10
CA ASP A 386 -26.63 -14.32 -25.94
C ASP A 386 -25.32 -14.95 -25.39
N TYR A 387 -24.19 -14.27 -25.62
CA TYR A 387 -22.87 -14.70 -25.16
C TYR A 387 -22.68 -14.58 -23.63
N LEU A 388 -23.51 -13.80 -22.91
CA LEU A 388 -23.32 -13.54 -21.47
C LEU A 388 -23.33 -14.83 -20.63
N GLY A 389 -24.17 -15.81 -20.99
CA GLY A 389 -24.19 -17.10 -20.31
C GLY A 389 -22.95 -17.97 -20.58
N SER A 390 -22.25 -17.71 -21.69
CA SER A 390 -21.04 -18.43 -22.09
C SER A 390 -19.74 -17.83 -21.54
N LEU A 391 -19.82 -16.73 -20.76
CA LEU A 391 -18.67 -16.17 -20.06
C LEU A 391 -18.05 -17.20 -19.11
N GLU A 392 -16.73 -17.20 -18.97
CA GLU A 392 -16.01 -18.19 -18.16
C GLU A 392 -15.51 -17.61 -16.83
N CYS A 393 -15.58 -18.42 -15.78
CA CYS A 393 -15.02 -18.11 -14.48
C CYS A 393 -13.49 -18.15 -14.51
N SER A 394 -12.86 -17.13 -13.95
CA SER A 394 -11.42 -17.09 -13.71
C SER A 394 -11.07 -17.48 -12.26
N LYS A 395 -11.92 -17.07 -11.31
CA LYS A 395 -11.81 -17.39 -9.89
C LYS A 395 -13.15 -17.89 -9.35
N PRO A 396 -13.17 -18.67 -8.26
CA PRO A 396 -12.04 -19.36 -7.62
C PRO A 396 -11.47 -20.51 -8.48
N SER A 397 -10.29 -21.02 -8.13
CA SER A 397 -9.54 -22.01 -8.93
C SER A 397 -10.31 -23.30 -9.24
N ASN A 398 -11.23 -23.73 -8.36
CA ASN A 398 -12.04 -24.94 -8.53
C ASN A 398 -13.09 -24.84 -9.65
N VAL A 399 -13.43 -23.62 -10.09
CA VAL A 399 -14.41 -23.39 -11.16
C VAL A 399 -13.80 -22.67 -12.37
N ARG A 400 -12.46 -22.53 -12.40
CA ARG A 400 -11.75 -21.87 -13.50
C ARG A 400 -12.07 -22.54 -14.85
N GLY A 401 -12.41 -21.72 -15.85
CA GLY A 401 -12.79 -22.16 -17.21
C GLY A 401 -14.22 -22.68 -17.34
N ARG A 402 -15.02 -22.73 -16.26
CA ARG A 402 -16.44 -23.10 -16.35
C ARG A 402 -17.29 -21.90 -16.77
N LYS A 403 -18.31 -22.16 -17.60
CA LYS A 403 -19.26 -21.15 -18.06
C LYS A 403 -20.22 -20.72 -16.95
N LEU A 404 -20.59 -19.44 -16.92
CA LEU A 404 -21.51 -18.87 -15.92
C LEU A 404 -22.87 -19.61 -15.89
N ILE A 405 -23.40 -20.02 -17.05
CA ILE A 405 -24.71 -20.69 -17.13
C ILE A 405 -24.70 -22.11 -16.53
N ASN A 406 -23.52 -22.73 -16.42
CA ASN A 406 -23.35 -24.07 -15.87
C ASN A 406 -22.99 -24.05 -14.37
N MET A 407 -23.08 -22.90 -13.72
CA MET A 407 -22.77 -22.73 -12.30
C MET A 407 -23.92 -23.21 -11.42
N SER A 408 -23.58 -23.80 -10.27
CA SER A 408 -24.54 -24.27 -9.28
C SER A 408 -24.08 -23.93 -7.86
N ALA A 409 -25.01 -23.91 -6.91
CA ALA A 409 -24.73 -23.71 -5.49
C ALA A 409 -23.75 -24.75 -4.91
N THR A 410 -23.74 -25.96 -5.47
CA THR A 410 -22.83 -27.04 -5.07
C THR A 410 -21.39 -26.75 -5.49
N TYR A 411 -21.14 -26.29 -6.73
CA TYR A 411 -19.80 -25.93 -7.18
C TYR A 411 -19.21 -24.73 -6.43
N LEU A 412 -20.06 -23.79 -6.03
CA LEU A 412 -19.68 -22.57 -5.35
C LEU A 412 -19.67 -22.69 -3.82
N ASN A 413 -20.09 -23.84 -3.27
CA ASN A 413 -20.22 -24.07 -1.82
C ASN A 413 -21.08 -23.01 -1.10
N CYS A 414 -22.15 -22.52 -1.75
CA CYS A 414 -23.02 -21.48 -1.20
C CYS A 414 -23.83 -21.91 0.01
N ASN A 415 -23.98 -23.23 0.20
CA ASN A 415 -24.71 -23.83 1.32
C ASN A 415 -23.86 -23.97 2.58
N LYS A 416 -22.64 -23.41 2.59
CA LYS A 416 -21.91 -23.26 3.85
C LYS A 416 -22.53 -22.10 4.61
N GLU A 417 -23.54 -22.44 5.43
CA GLU A 417 -23.67 -21.81 6.74
C GLU A 417 -22.26 -21.64 7.27
N THR A 418 -21.90 -20.41 7.66
CA THR A 418 -20.57 -20.04 8.13
C THR A 418 -19.96 -21.18 8.94
N VAL A 419 -19.10 -21.98 8.30
CA VAL A 419 -18.33 -22.99 9.00
C VAL A 419 -17.32 -22.16 9.75
N VAL A 420 -17.71 -21.68 10.93
CA VAL A 420 -16.80 -21.12 11.90
C VAL A 420 -15.76 -22.21 12.04
N ASN A 421 -14.58 -21.95 11.49
CA ASN A 421 -13.57 -22.96 11.28
C ASN A 421 -13.31 -23.56 12.66
N PHE A 422 -13.73 -24.81 12.89
CA PHE A 422 -13.81 -25.39 14.25
C PHE A 422 -12.47 -25.25 14.98
N GLN A 423 -11.39 -25.29 14.21
CA GLN A 423 -10.01 -25.03 14.64
C GLN A 423 -9.82 -23.65 15.30
N VAL A 424 -10.44 -22.58 14.78
CA VAL A 424 -10.34 -21.21 15.32
C VAL A 424 -11.07 -21.09 16.65
N VAL A 425 -12.26 -21.71 16.78
CA VAL A 425 -13.02 -21.70 18.04
C VAL A 425 -12.24 -22.42 19.13
N VAL A 426 -11.72 -23.61 18.82
CA VAL A 426 -10.91 -24.38 19.75
C VAL A 426 -9.66 -23.58 20.17
N LEU A 427 -8.95 -22.95 19.22
CA LEU A 427 -7.80 -22.09 19.53
C LEU A 427 -8.15 -20.92 20.44
N SER A 428 -9.28 -20.24 20.21
CA SER A 428 -9.72 -19.13 21.06
C SER A 428 -10.08 -19.55 22.49
N ILE A 429 -10.66 -20.74 22.67
CA ILE A 429 -10.99 -21.26 24.01
C ILE A 429 -9.71 -21.65 24.74
N VAL A 430 -8.75 -22.29 24.05
CA VAL A 430 -7.46 -22.66 24.63
C VAL A 430 -6.66 -21.42 25.07
N THR A 431 -6.64 -20.35 24.27
CA THR A 431 -5.92 -19.13 24.66
C THR A 431 -6.57 -18.44 25.86
N ILE A 432 -7.90 -18.34 25.90
CA ILE A 432 -8.62 -17.75 27.04
C ILE A 432 -8.40 -18.56 28.32
N THR A 433 -8.48 -19.88 28.25
CA THR A 433 -8.25 -20.76 29.41
C THR A 433 -6.81 -20.64 29.94
N LEU A 434 -5.81 -20.59 29.06
CA LEU A 434 -4.41 -20.36 29.46
C LEU A 434 -4.21 -19.00 30.14
N VAL A 435 -4.87 -17.94 29.65
CA VAL A 435 -4.80 -16.61 30.27
C VAL A 435 -5.44 -16.62 31.67
N ILE A 436 -6.57 -17.30 31.85
CA ILE A 436 -7.21 -17.41 33.17
C ILE A 436 -6.32 -18.19 34.14
N ILE A 437 -5.74 -19.32 33.71
CA ILE A 437 -4.83 -20.13 34.55
C ILE A 437 -3.60 -19.32 34.95
N THR A 438 -3.00 -18.58 34.02
CA THR A 438 -1.83 -17.73 34.32
C THR A 438 -2.16 -16.59 35.28
N LEU A 439 -3.32 -15.94 35.15
CA LEU A 439 -3.77 -14.92 36.10
C LEU A 439 -4.02 -15.50 37.50
N LEU A 440 -4.68 -16.67 37.59
CA LEU A 440 -4.94 -17.35 38.86
C LEU A 440 -3.63 -17.78 39.55
N THR A 441 -2.67 -18.34 38.80
CA THR A 441 -1.36 -18.72 39.35
C THR A 441 -0.54 -17.53 39.83
N ILE A 442 -0.62 -16.38 39.17
CA ILE A 442 0.01 -15.15 39.64
C ILE A 442 -0.66 -14.66 40.93
N TYR A 443 -2.00 -14.63 40.97
CA TYR A 443 -2.76 -14.15 42.13
C TYR A 443 -2.50 -14.99 43.39
N PHE A 444 -2.47 -16.32 43.27
CA PHE A 444 -2.27 -17.24 44.40
C PHE A 444 -0.80 -17.67 44.61
N ARG A 445 0.17 -17.02 43.96
CA ARG A 445 1.57 -17.43 43.92
C ARG A 445 2.18 -17.74 45.29
N ASN A 446 1.92 -16.92 46.31
CA ASN A 446 2.48 -17.11 47.65
C ASN A 446 1.84 -18.29 48.40
N MET A 447 0.54 -18.50 48.22
CA MET A 447 -0.18 -19.64 48.81
C MET A 447 0.25 -20.96 48.16
N ILE A 448 0.40 -20.95 46.83
CA ILE A 448 0.88 -22.10 46.05
C ILE A 448 2.28 -22.51 46.50
N LYS A 449 3.20 -21.55 46.73
CA LYS A 449 4.55 -21.82 47.25
C LYS A 449 4.53 -22.51 48.62
N VAL A 450 3.73 -22.00 49.55
CA VAL A 450 3.62 -22.57 50.90
C VAL A 450 3.12 -24.02 50.84
N ILE A 451 2.05 -24.28 50.07
CA ILE A 451 1.46 -25.62 49.93
C ILE A 451 2.42 -26.58 49.22
N LEU A 452 3.08 -26.15 48.13
CA LEU A 452 4.08 -26.97 47.42
C LEU A 452 5.20 -27.41 48.35
N PHE A 453 5.68 -26.51 49.21
CA PHE A 453 6.75 -26.80 50.15
C PHE A 453 6.28 -27.72 51.29
N THR A 454 5.17 -27.39 51.96
CA THR A 454 4.79 -28.12 53.19
C THR A 454 4.06 -29.43 52.95
N ARG A 455 3.33 -29.56 51.83
CA ARG A 455 2.50 -30.76 51.56
C ARG A 455 3.02 -31.64 50.45
N LEU A 456 3.68 -31.06 49.43
CA LEU A 456 4.20 -31.80 48.28
C LEU A 456 5.73 -31.98 48.33
N ASN A 457 6.41 -31.35 49.30
CA ASN A 457 7.86 -31.39 49.49
C ASN A 457 8.67 -30.96 48.25
N ILE A 458 8.08 -30.11 47.39
CA ILE A 458 8.70 -29.61 46.17
C ILE A 458 9.32 -28.24 46.46
N ASN A 459 10.66 -28.19 46.37
CA ASN A 459 11.41 -26.95 46.48
C ASN A 459 11.35 -26.16 45.16
N CYS A 460 10.81 -24.94 45.18
CA CYS A 460 10.84 -24.06 44.01
C CYS A 460 12.29 -23.68 43.64
N PRO A 461 12.76 -23.82 42.38
CA PRO A 461 14.18 -23.64 42.01
C PRO A 461 14.74 -22.23 42.16
N CYS A 462 13.89 -21.22 42.34
CA CYS A 462 14.26 -19.80 42.23
C CYS A 462 14.69 -19.17 43.57
N GLU A 463 14.92 -19.97 44.60
CA GLU A 463 15.22 -19.47 45.94
C GLU A 463 16.61 -19.97 46.38
N HIS A 464 17.56 -19.05 46.40
CA HIS A 464 18.95 -19.33 46.78
C HIS A 464 18.99 -19.64 48.27
N ARG A 465 18.89 -20.92 48.64
CA ARG A 465 19.28 -21.39 49.98
C ARG A 465 20.78 -21.21 50.10
N SER A 466 21.19 -20.23 50.88
CA SER A 466 22.59 -20.09 51.29
C SER A 466 22.82 -21.06 52.45
N VAL A 467 23.69 -22.04 52.24
CA VAL A 467 24.13 -22.95 53.31
C VAL A 467 25.06 -22.15 54.20
N THR A 468 24.65 -21.88 55.44
CA THR A 468 25.52 -21.28 56.46
C THR A 468 26.49 -22.30 57.02
N VAL A 469 27.70 -21.85 57.33
CA VAL A 469 28.80 -22.65 57.89
C VAL A 469 28.69 -22.82 59.41
N ASP A 470 27.87 -22.01 60.09
CA ASP A 470 27.60 -22.14 61.52
C ASP A 470 26.34 -23.00 61.76
N GLU A 471 26.54 -24.22 62.26
CA GLU A 471 25.47 -25.08 62.78
C GLU A 471 24.99 -24.52 64.12
N LYS A 472 23.86 -23.83 64.11
CA LYS A 472 23.18 -23.41 65.34
C LYS A 472 22.47 -24.60 65.98
N GLU A 473 22.43 -24.64 67.30
CA GLU A 473 21.87 -25.76 68.08
C GLU A 473 20.35 -25.89 67.91
N TYR A 474 19.65 -24.77 67.73
CA TYR A 474 18.20 -24.69 67.62
C TYR A 474 17.75 -24.07 66.28
N ASP A 475 16.64 -24.56 65.73
CA ASP A 475 15.99 -23.99 64.54
C ASP A 475 15.20 -22.72 64.89
N ALA A 476 14.56 -22.68 66.07
CA ALA A 476 13.91 -21.47 66.56
C ALA A 476 13.83 -21.40 68.09
N PHE A 477 13.99 -20.20 68.64
CA PHE A 477 13.67 -19.87 70.03
C PHE A 477 12.26 -19.30 70.13
N ILE A 478 11.43 -19.77 71.07
CA ILE A 478 10.08 -19.25 71.27
C ILE A 478 10.03 -18.41 72.56
N ALA A 479 9.73 -17.13 72.39
CA ALA A 479 9.43 -16.21 73.49
C ALA A 479 7.92 -16.12 73.72
N TYR A 480 7.47 -16.46 74.92
CA TYR A 480 6.06 -16.51 75.31
C TYR A 480 5.90 -16.23 76.82
N SER A 481 4.67 -15.89 77.25
CA SER A 481 4.35 -15.63 78.66
C SER A 481 4.22 -16.94 79.45
N GLU A 482 4.54 -16.94 80.74
CA GLU A 482 4.34 -18.08 81.64
C GLU A 482 2.90 -18.63 81.61
N LYS A 483 1.90 -17.78 81.38
CA LYS A 483 0.50 -18.23 81.26
C LYS A 483 0.19 -18.97 79.96
N ASP A 484 1.06 -18.88 78.96
CA ASP A 484 0.90 -19.52 77.66
C ASP A 484 1.66 -20.86 77.55
N VAL A 485 2.33 -21.31 78.62
CA VAL A 485 3.11 -22.56 78.70
C VAL A 485 2.34 -23.76 78.22
N ASP A 486 1.14 -23.98 78.74
CA ASP A 486 0.32 -25.16 78.42
C ASP A 486 0.06 -25.25 76.91
N TRP A 487 -0.18 -24.10 76.27
CA TRP A 487 -0.42 -24.05 74.83
C TRP A 487 0.86 -24.36 74.04
N VAL A 488 2.01 -23.81 74.44
CA VAL A 488 3.28 -24.05 73.75
C VAL A 488 3.67 -25.53 73.85
N ILE A 489 3.59 -26.12 75.04
CA ILE A 489 3.99 -27.51 75.29
C ILE A 489 3.01 -28.49 74.64
N HIS A 490 1.69 -28.30 74.80
CA HIS A 490 0.72 -29.30 74.34
C HIS A 490 0.23 -29.08 72.90
N THR A 491 0.39 -27.88 72.33
CA THR A 491 -0.11 -27.57 70.98
C THR A 491 0.98 -27.22 69.98
N ALA A 492 1.93 -26.35 70.33
CA ALA A 492 2.97 -25.92 69.39
C ALA A 492 4.08 -26.96 69.23
N LEU A 493 4.57 -27.51 70.34
CA LEU A 493 5.66 -28.49 70.37
C LEU A 493 5.35 -29.75 69.54
N PRO A 494 4.19 -30.43 69.72
CA PRO A 494 3.91 -31.65 68.97
C PRO A 494 3.71 -31.40 67.47
N LYS A 495 3.43 -30.17 67.05
CA LYS A 495 3.23 -29.83 65.63
C LYS A 495 4.50 -29.42 64.90
N LEU A 496 5.53 -28.99 65.65
CA LEU A 496 6.80 -28.48 65.13
C LEU A 496 7.97 -29.46 65.35
N GLU A 497 7.97 -30.23 66.44
CA GLU A 497 9.02 -31.22 66.77
C GLU A 497 8.70 -32.66 66.29
N SER A 498 7.45 -33.00 65.92
CA SER A 498 7.08 -34.37 65.50
C SER A 498 7.55 -34.76 64.09
N GLU A 499 7.84 -36.06 63.89
CA GLU A 499 8.32 -36.63 62.62
C GLU A 499 7.31 -36.47 61.45
N ASP A 500 6.01 -36.37 61.73
CA ASP A 500 4.96 -36.13 60.73
C ASP A 500 5.10 -34.74 60.04
N ALA A 501 5.97 -33.87 60.56
CA ALA A 501 6.28 -32.57 59.97
C ALA A 501 7.35 -32.59 58.85
N GLY A 502 7.88 -33.76 58.48
CA GLY A 502 8.87 -33.93 57.41
C GLY A 502 10.30 -33.53 57.77
N ARG A 503 10.49 -32.64 58.76
CA ARG A 503 11.77 -32.32 59.41
C ARG A 503 11.51 -31.93 60.87
N ALA A 504 12.08 -32.66 61.83
CA ALA A 504 12.00 -32.31 63.25
C ALA A 504 12.72 -30.98 63.48
N CYS A 505 11.96 -29.91 63.76
CA CYS A 505 12.53 -28.60 64.10
C CYS A 505 12.96 -28.60 65.57
N ARG A 506 14.21 -28.26 65.88
CA ARG A 506 14.66 -28.18 67.28
C ARG A 506 14.27 -26.82 67.87
N LEU A 507 13.43 -26.81 68.89
CA LEU A 507 12.96 -25.57 69.53
C LEU A 507 13.67 -25.32 70.86
N CYS A 508 14.04 -24.06 71.12
CA CYS A 508 14.52 -23.62 72.42
C CYS A 508 13.36 -22.99 73.21
N LEU A 509 13.08 -23.52 74.40
CA LEU A 509 12.02 -23.07 75.29
C LEU A 509 12.58 -22.69 76.66
N HIS A 510 12.17 -21.53 77.18
CA HIS A 510 12.71 -21.02 78.43
C HIS A 510 12.40 -21.85 79.68
N HIS A 511 11.31 -22.63 79.69
CA HIS A 511 10.98 -23.55 80.80
C HIS A 511 11.75 -24.88 80.74
N ARG A 512 12.37 -25.22 79.60
CA ARG A 512 13.02 -26.52 79.38
C ARG A 512 14.55 -26.39 79.29
N ASP A 513 15.01 -25.40 78.54
CA ASP A 513 16.40 -25.35 78.04
C ASP A 513 17.24 -24.25 78.74
N PHE A 514 16.67 -23.49 79.68
CA PHE A 514 17.42 -22.46 80.42
C PHE A 514 18.31 -23.07 81.50
N ILE A 515 19.56 -22.63 81.53
CA ILE A 515 20.56 -23.11 82.47
C ILE A 515 20.31 -22.44 83.83
N VAL A 516 20.16 -23.26 84.87
CA VAL A 516 19.99 -22.82 86.26
C VAL A 516 21.31 -22.20 86.75
N GLY A 517 21.26 -20.95 87.22
CA GLY A 517 22.43 -20.21 87.74
C GLY A 517 22.87 -19.00 86.91
N ASN A 518 22.43 -18.90 85.65
CA ASN A 518 22.60 -17.70 84.82
C ASN A 518 21.48 -16.68 85.05
N THR A 519 21.71 -15.41 84.68
CA THR A 519 20.62 -14.42 84.63
C THR A 519 19.64 -14.75 83.51
N ILE A 520 18.38 -14.34 83.67
CA ILE A 520 17.34 -14.51 82.65
C ILE A 520 17.78 -13.84 81.33
N ALA A 521 18.42 -12.67 81.41
CA ALA A 521 18.92 -11.94 80.24
C ALA A 521 19.99 -12.72 79.47
N ASP A 522 20.95 -13.36 80.16
CA ASP A 522 22.01 -14.14 79.54
C ASP A 522 21.46 -15.41 78.86
N ASN A 523 20.51 -16.09 79.51
CA ASN A 523 19.85 -17.27 78.93
C ASN A 523 19.06 -16.92 77.65
N ILE A 524 18.42 -15.75 77.60
CA ILE A 524 17.74 -15.27 76.39
C ILE A 524 18.73 -14.91 75.30
N PHE A 525 19.82 -14.21 75.64
CA PHE A 525 20.86 -13.88 74.66
C PHE A 525 21.45 -15.15 74.04
N TYR A 526 21.80 -16.13 74.87
CA TYR A 526 22.29 -17.44 74.42
C TYR A 526 21.29 -18.18 73.53
N SER A 527 20.01 -18.21 73.93
CA SER A 527 18.95 -18.89 73.18
C SER A 527 18.72 -18.26 71.80
N VAL A 528 18.82 -16.93 71.73
CA VAL A 528 18.64 -16.18 70.49
C VAL A 528 19.87 -16.29 69.58
N GLU A 529 21.08 -16.25 70.13
CA GLU A 529 22.33 -16.41 69.37
C GLU A 529 22.43 -17.81 68.76
N ASN A 530 22.08 -18.84 69.52
CA ASN A 530 22.10 -20.25 69.11
C ASN A 530 20.82 -20.73 68.41
N SER A 531 19.90 -19.82 68.04
CA SER A 531 18.73 -20.13 67.21
C SER A 531 18.78 -19.45 65.84
N TYR A 532 18.30 -20.12 64.79
CA TYR A 532 18.20 -19.48 63.45
C TYR A 532 17.08 -18.42 63.40
N HIS A 533 15.98 -18.67 64.11
CA HIS A 533 14.83 -17.76 64.20
C HIS A 533 14.43 -17.48 65.63
N THR A 534 13.80 -16.33 65.87
CA THR A 534 13.14 -16.02 67.13
C THR A 534 11.65 -15.83 66.88
N ILE A 535 10.83 -16.70 67.47
CA ILE A 535 9.37 -16.66 67.37
C ILE A 535 8.83 -15.92 68.60
N LEU A 536 8.13 -14.81 68.37
CA LEU A 536 7.50 -14.02 69.41
C LEU A 536 5.99 -14.34 69.45
N LEU A 537 5.54 -15.03 70.49
CA LEU A 537 4.13 -15.31 70.72
C LEU A 537 3.50 -14.14 71.48
N ILE A 538 2.75 -13.31 70.77
CA ILE A 538 2.08 -12.15 71.36
C ILE A 538 0.65 -12.54 71.74
N THR A 539 0.36 -12.42 73.04
CA THR A 539 -0.96 -12.54 73.66
C THR A 539 -1.26 -11.31 74.51
N ASN A 540 -2.52 -11.15 74.94
CA ASN A 540 -2.87 -10.09 75.89
C ASN A 540 -2.15 -10.26 77.24
N ASP A 541 -1.84 -11.49 77.64
CA ASP A 541 -1.06 -11.76 78.85
C ASP A 541 0.42 -11.43 78.66
N PHE A 542 1.01 -11.80 77.52
CA PHE A 542 2.38 -11.40 77.15
C PHE A 542 2.59 -9.89 77.19
N LEU A 543 1.61 -9.10 76.73
CA LEU A 543 1.68 -7.63 76.78
C LEU A 543 1.56 -7.07 78.20
N LYS A 544 0.90 -7.79 79.13
CA LYS A 544 0.61 -7.32 80.50
C LYS A 544 1.65 -7.74 81.52
N SER A 545 2.21 -8.94 81.42
CA SER A 545 3.04 -9.54 82.48
C SER A 545 4.53 -9.25 82.38
N GLU A 546 4.99 -8.63 81.31
CA GLU A 546 6.39 -8.70 80.91
C GLU A 546 6.93 -7.33 80.46
N TRP A 547 6.81 -6.35 81.36
CA TRP A 547 7.49 -5.03 81.29
C TRP A 547 8.55 -4.85 82.38
N CYS A 548 8.87 -5.91 83.14
CA CYS A 548 10.20 -6.11 83.74
C CYS A 548 11.14 -6.86 82.76
N MET A 549 10.91 -6.62 81.46
CA MET A 549 11.64 -7.14 80.30
C MET A 549 12.45 -6.02 79.66
N MET A 550 13.03 -5.11 80.45
CA MET A 550 13.90 -4.09 79.87
C MET A 550 15.21 -4.72 79.37
N GLU A 551 15.77 -5.69 80.13
CA GLU A 551 16.94 -6.48 79.73
C GLU A 551 16.62 -7.44 78.58
N PHE A 552 15.50 -8.17 78.67
CA PHE A 552 15.01 -9.03 77.58
C PHE A 552 14.76 -8.24 76.28
N ARG A 553 14.13 -7.05 76.35
CA ARG A 553 13.90 -6.22 75.17
C ARG A 553 15.17 -5.63 74.61
N THR A 554 16.17 -5.35 75.45
CA THR A 554 17.48 -4.88 74.99
C THR A 554 18.23 -6.00 74.28
N ALA A 555 18.19 -7.23 74.80
CA ALA A 555 18.76 -8.42 74.15
C ALA A 555 18.02 -8.76 72.84
N LEU A 556 16.69 -8.72 72.84
CA LEU A 556 15.86 -8.94 71.66
C LEU A 556 16.07 -7.85 70.60
N ARG A 557 16.07 -6.56 70.96
CA ARG A 557 16.37 -5.45 70.02
C ARG A 557 17.79 -5.54 69.45
N LYS A 558 18.79 -5.92 70.26
CA LYS A 558 20.15 -6.17 69.75
C LYS A 558 20.18 -7.33 68.75
N SER A 559 19.42 -8.39 68.99
CA SER A 559 19.24 -9.49 68.03
C SER A 559 18.48 -9.06 66.77
N LEU A 560 17.48 -8.18 66.87
CA LEU A 560 16.78 -7.62 65.69
C LEU A 560 17.70 -6.76 64.82
N HIS A 561 18.71 -6.12 65.42
CA HIS A 561 19.70 -5.31 64.71
C HIS A 561 20.96 -6.09 64.28
N ALA A 562 21.25 -7.25 64.88
CA ALA A 562 22.30 -8.14 64.43
C ALA A 562 21.88 -8.79 63.10
N LYS A 563 22.76 -8.77 62.10
CA LYS A 563 22.51 -9.18 60.69
C LYS A 563 22.27 -10.70 60.49
N GLY A 564 21.53 -11.39 61.35
CA GLY A 564 21.43 -12.85 61.29
C GLY A 564 20.35 -13.56 62.10
N SER A 565 19.32 -12.89 62.61
CA SER A 565 18.17 -13.58 63.25
C SER A 565 16.85 -12.99 62.77
N HIS A 566 16.07 -13.78 62.03
CA HIS A 566 14.76 -13.35 61.53
C HIS A 566 13.70 -13.51 62.64
N LEU A 567 13.08 -12.38 63.01
CA LEU A 567 11.95 -12.36 63.94
C LEU A 567 10.68 -12.85 63.23
N ILE A 568 9.99 -13.82 63.82
CA ILE A 568 8.68 -14.27 63.39
C ILE A 568 7.67 -13.89 64.47
N ILE A 569 6.72 -13.02 64.14
CA ILE A 569 5.68 -12.61 65.10
C ILE A 569 4.44 -13.48 64.90
N VAL A 570 3.95 -14.09 65.99
CA VAL A 570 2.71 -14.88 66.02
C VAL A 570 1.71 -14.19 66.93
N LEU A 571 0.52 -13.88 66.41
CA LEU A 571 -0.59 -13.33 67.20
C LEU A 571 -1.57 -14.43 67.56
N LYS A 572 -1.87 -14.55 68.85
CA LYS A 572 -2.87 -15.48 69.40
C LYS A 572 -4.01 -14.68 70.05
N GLY A 573 -5.17 -14.66 69.39
CA GLY A 573 -6.38 -13.96 69.84
C GLY A 573 -6.46 -12.47 69.45
N TYR A 574 -7.55 -11.81 69.84
CA TYR A 574 -7.75 -10.38 69.61
C TYR A 574 -6.93 -9.54 70.59
N ILE A 575 -6.03 -8.73 70.04
CA ILE A 575 -5.12 -7.87 70.81
C ILE A 575 -5.48 -6.41 70.52
N THR A 576 -5.73 -5.63 71.58
CA THR A 576 -5.96 -4.18 71.48
C THR A 576 -4.63 -3.45 71.30
N LEU A 577 -4.45 -2.76 70.16
CA LEU A 577 -3.19 -2.12 69.76
C LEU A 577 -2.93 -0.75 70.42
N ASP A 578 -3.81 -0.31 71.33
CA ASP A 578 -3.83 1.09 71.81
C ASP A 578 -2.71 1.42 72.80
N ASN A 579 -2.15 0.42 73.49
CA ASN A 579 -1.10 0.58 74.51
C ASN A 579 0.18 -0.22 74.21
N ILE A 580 0.56 -0.34 72.93
CA ILE A 580 1.75 -1.11 72.50
C ILE A 580 3.00 -0.21 72.40
N ASP A 581 4.15 -0.76 72.79
CA ASP A 581 5.48 -0.15 72.65
C ASP A 581 5.74 0.31 71.20
N PRO A 582 6.32 1.51 70.98
CA PRO A 582 6.54 2.05 69.63
C PRO A 582 7.39 1.15 68.73
N ASP A 583 8.33 0.37 69.27
CA ASP A 583 9.18 -0.52 68.47
C ASP A 583 8.42 -1.78 68.03
N LEU A 584 7.58 -2.32 68.90
CA LEU A 584 6.68 -3.43 68.55
C LEU A 584 5.59 -2.97 67.58
N LYS A 585 5.10 -1.74 67.74
CA LYS A 585 4.15 -1.11 66.81
C LYS A 585 4.76 -0.91 65.41
N SER A 586 6.03 -0.51 65.34
CA SER A 586 6.77 -0.42 64.08
C SER A 586 6.90 -1.79 63.37
N CYS A 587 7.20 -2.85 64.13
CA CYS A 587 7.27 -4.22 63.59
C CYS A 587 5.91 -4.72 63.10
N LEU A 588 4.83 -4.50 63.86
CA LEU A 588 3.47 -4.90 63.48
C LEU A 588 2.94 -4.13 62.26
N ASN A 589 3.32 -2.85 62.10
CA ASN A 589 2.94 -2.03 60.95
C ASN A 589 3.57 -2.49 59.63
N SER A 590 4.69 -3.21 59.68
CA SER A 590 5.33 -3.80 58.50
C SER A 590 4.58 -5.03 57.93
N GLN A 591 3.44 -5.42 58.53
CA GLN A 591 2.57 -6.53 58.10
C GLN A 591 3.23 -7.92 58.08
N THR A 592 4.33 -8.12 58.80
CA THR A 592 5.09 -9.38 58.83
C THR A 592 4.75 -10.23 60.07
N TYR A 593 3.46 -10.50 60.32
CA TYR A 593 3.02 -11.36 61.42
C TYR A 593 2.06 -12.46 60.97
N LEU A 594 2.07 -13.59 61.68
CA LEU A 594 1.20 -14.74 61.43
C LEU A 594 0.05 -14.73 62.44
N LYS A 595 -1.19 -14.72 61.93
CA LYS A 595 -2.40 -14.87 62.76
C LYS A 595 -2.70 -16.35 62.97
N MET A 596 -2.97 -16.73 64.21
CA MET A 596 -3.27 -18.13 64.53
C MET A 596 -4.62 -18.59 63.95
N GLU A 597 -5.54 -17.67 63.66
CA GLU A 597 -6.86 -17.95 63.06
C GLU A 597 -6.79 -18.28 61.56
N ASP A 598 -5.62 -18.17 60.92
CA ASP A 598 -5.42 -18.51 59.51
C ASP A 598 -5.48 -20.03 59.29
N VAL A 599 -6.25 -20.48 58.29
CA VAL A 599 -6.40 -21.90 57.92
C VAL A 599 -5.05 -22.55 57.58
N LEU A 600 -4.12 -21.78 57.00
CA LEU A 600 -2.77 -22.24 56.65
C LEU A 600 -1.71 -21.78 57.65
N PHE A 601 -2.08 -21.42 58.87
CA PHE A 601 -1.15 -20.92 59.89
C PHE A 601 0.08 -21.81 60.09
N TRP A 602 -0.13 -23.11 60.32
CA TRP A 602 0.96 -24.06 60.57
C TRP A 602 1.86 -24.25 59.34
N ASP A 603 1.27 -24.26 58.14
CA ASP A 603 2.00 -24.37 56.88
C ASP A 603 2.87 -23.12 56.66
N LYS A 604 2.33 -21.91 56.90
CA LYS A 604 3.07 -20.64 56.81
C LYS A 604 4.18 -20.53 57.86
N LEU A 605 3.92 -21.00 59.09
CA LEU A 605 4.90 -20.99 60.17
C LEU A 605 6.08 -21.94 59.87
N LYS A 606 5.79 -23.17 59.43
CA LYS A 606 6.83 -24.13 59.01
C LYS A 606 7.64 -23.61 57.82
N TYR A 607 6.97 -22.99 56.84
CA TYR A 607 7.64 -22.37 55.70
C TYR A 607 8.58 -21.24 56.16
N ALA A 608 8.15 -20.37 57.07
CA ALA A 608 8.96 -19.28 57.60
C ALA A 608 10.21 -19.77 58.35
N ILE A 609 10.08 -20.80 59.21
CA ILE A 609 11.20 -21.41 59.96
C ILE A 609 12.20 -22.09 59.01
N SER A 610 11.75 -22.59 57.85
CA SER A 610 12.60 -23.31 56.90
C SER A 610 13.64 -22.46 56.16
N PHE A 611 13.56 -21.13 56.27
CA PHE A 611 14.52 -20.20 55.67
C PHE A 611 15.76 -20.05 56.54
N ARG A 612 16.93 -20.46 56.06
CA ARG A 612 18.22 -20.22 56.73
C ARG A 612 18.97 -19.14 55.95
N HIS A 613 19.33 -18.04 56.61
CA HIS A 613 20.00 -16.90 55.97
C HIS A 613 21.50 -16.89 56.26
N SER A 614 22.30 -16.65 55.22
CA SER A 614 23.74 -16.40 55.35
C SER A 614 24.06 -14.99 55.81
N THR A 615 24.82 -14.90 56.91
CA THR A 615 25.66 -13.76 57.23
C THR A 615 26.79 -13.70 56.20
N LYS A 616 26.74 -12.77 55.25
CA LYS A 616 27.94 -12.40 54.49
C LYS A 616 28.93 -11.73 55.46
N GLN A 617 30.08 -12.36 55.69
CA GLN A 617 31.27 -11.68 56.21
C GLN A 617 31.64 -10.58 55.19
N ASN A 618 31.59 -9.33 55.63
CA ASN A 618 32.23 -8.24 54.92
C ASN A 618 33.71 -8.25 55.32
N ASP A 619 34.61 -8.51 54.37
CA ASP A 619 35.95 -7.94 54.40
C ASP A 619 35.88 -6.44 54.08
#